data_AF-A0A925SN01-F1
#
_entry.id   AF-A0A925SN01-F1
#
_cell.length_a   1.000
_cell.length_b   1.000
_cell.length_c   1.000
_cell.angle_alpha   90.00
_cell.angle_beta   90.00
_cell.angle_gamma   90.00
#
_symmetry.space_group_name_H-M   'P 1'
#
loop_
_entity.id
_entity.type
_entity.pdbx_description
1 polymer ?
#
loop_
_entity_poly.entity_id
_entity_poly.type
_entity_poly.pdbx_seq_one_letter_code
_entity_poly.pdbx_strand_id
1 'polypeptide(L)'
;MASDILVVDDETDIRELISGILEDEGHSTRLAKDSDETLQAIEERRPSLVILDIWLQGSKLDGLELLDRIKKAHPDLPVIIISGHGNIETAVAAIKRGAYDYIEKPFKADRLMLLTARALEASRLKRENRELRERSSYSFEMIGRSAAINQLRQAIDKVAPTNSRVLITGPSGCGKELGARVMHAKSTRAEGPFVVLNAAAMVPDRMELELFGTEEGAGSGARKVGALEEAHNGTLYIDEVADM
;
A
#
# COMPACT_ATOMS: atom_id res chain seq x y z
N MET A 1 9.95 7.43 -17.02
CA MET A 1 8.68 8.10 -17.39
C MET A 1 8.67 9.42 -16.66
N ALA A 2 8.47 10.54 -17.36
CA ALA A 2 8.41 11.84 -16.69
C ALA A 2 7.21 11.87 -15.73
N SER A 3 7.47 12.04 -14.44
CA SER A 3 6.41 12.25 -13.45
C SER A 3 6.05 13.73 -13.40
N ASP A 4 4.75 14.02 -13.37
CA ASP A 4 4.21 15.37 -13.23
C ASP A 4 4.24 15.80 -11.76
N ILE A 5 5.02 16.83 -11.44
CA ILE A 5 5.22 17.34 -10.08
C ILE A 5 4.68 18.76 -10.00
N LEU A 6 3.82 19.03 -9.02
CA LEU A 6 3.31 20.37 -8.75
C LEU A 6 4.14 21.02 -7.65
N VAL A 7 4.77 22.16 -7.95
CA VAL A 7 5.56 22.96 -7.01
C VAL A 7 4.74 24.18 -6.59
N VAL A 8 4.54 24.33 -5.29
CA VAL A 8 3.68 25.35 -4.68
C VAL A 8 4.50 26.16 -3.69
N ASP A 9 4.71 27.44 -4.00
CA ASP A 9 5.49 28.38 -3.20
C ASP A 9 5.16 29.80 -3.68
N ASP A 10 5.08 30.78 -2.79
CA ASP A 10 4.81 32.17 -3.16
C ASP A 10 6.05 32.86 -3.77
N GLU A 11 7.25 32.37 -3.45
CA GLU A 11 8.51 32.89 -3.97
C GLU A 11 8.81 32.32 -5.37
N THR A 12 8.90 33.20 -6.37
CA THR A 12 9.14 32.77 -7.76
C THR A 12 10.51 32.12 -7.94
N ASP A 13 11.55 32.69 -7.32
CA ASP A 13 12.92 32.16 -7.38
C ASP A 13 13.02 30.72 -6.83
N ILE A 14 12.28 30.42 -5.76
CA ILE A 14 12.25 29.08 -5.17
C ILE A 14 11.53 28.09 -6.09
N ARG A 15 10.40 28.50 -6.69
CA ARG A 15 9.68 27.66 -7.66
C ARG A 15 10.53 27.32 -8.86
N GLU A 16 11.20 28.31 -9.44
CA GLU A 16 12.09 28.12 -10.59
C GLU A 16 13.28 27.23 -10.24
N LEU A 17 13.88 27.42 -9.05
CA LEU A 17 14.98 26.57 -8.56
C LEU A 17 14.55 25.10 -8.43
N ILE A 18 13.43 24.84 -7.76
CA ILE A 18 12.89 23.48 -7.60
C ILE A 18 12.52 22.90 -8.96
N SER A 19 11.93 23.71 -9.84
CA SER A 19 11.57 23.30 -11.20
C SER A 19 12.81 22.83 -11.97
N GLY A 20 13.86 23.65 -12.02
CA GLY A 20 15.10 23.33 -12.73
C GLY A 20 15.75 22.05 -12.23
N ILE A 21 15.84 21.86 -10.91
CA ILE A 21 16.41 20.64 -10.31
C ILE A 21 15.62 19.39 -10.73
N LEU A 22 14.29 19.48 -10.75
CA LEU A 22 13.43 18.34 -11.10
C LEU A 22 13.40 18.05 -12.60
N GLU A 23 13.46 19.09 -13.43
CA GLU A 23 13.54 18.97 -14.89
C GLU A 23 14.85 18.34 -15.35
N ASP A 24 15.97 18.66 -14.70
CA ASP A 24 17.28 18.03 -14.95
C ASP A 24 17.26 16.51 -14.70
N GLU A 25 16.44 16.05 -13.76
CA GLU A 25 16.20 14.63 -13.47
C GLU A 25 15.12 13.99 -14.38
N GLY A 26 14.59 14.75 -15.34
CA GLY A 26 13.62 14.27 -16.33
C GLY A 26 12.17 14.23 -15.83
N HIS A 27 11.85 14.96 -14.76
CA HIS A 27 10.46 15.19 -14.33
C HIS A 27 9.85 16.38 -15.08
N SER A 28 8.52 16.40 -15.20
CA SER A 28 7.80 17.56 -15.71
C SER A 28 7.19 18.30 -14.52
N THR A 29 7.32 19.62 -14.50
CA THR A 29 6.90 20.44 -13.36
C THR A 29 5.77 21.38 -13.77
N ARG A 30 4.90 21.69 -12.80
CA ARG A 30 3.91 22.75 -12.87
C ARG A 30 4.07 23.62 -11.64
N LEU A 31 3.87 24.92 -11.80
CA LEU A 31 4.09 25.90 -10.75
C LEU A 31 2.76 26.53 -10.34
N ALA A 32 2.54 26.70 -9.04
CA ALA A 32 1.42 27.44 -8.47
C ALA A 32 1.94 28.38 -7.38
N LYS A 33 1.37 29.58 -7.25
CA LYS A 33 1.86 30.57 -6.27
C LYS A 33 1.02 30.64 -4.99
N ASP A 34 -0.19 30.09 -5.03
CA ASP A 34 -1.15 30.22 -3.94
C ASP A 34 -2.08 29.00 -3.88
N SER A 35 -2.95 28.97 -2.86
CA SER A 35 -3.89 27.88 -2.66
C SER A 35 -4.88 27.69 -3.80
N ASP A 36 -5.34 28.77 -4.43
CA ASP A 36 -6.38 28.71 -5.46
C ASP A 36 -5.80 28.11 -6.75
N GLU A 37 -4.62 28.59 -7.19
CA GLU A 37 -3.88 28.03 -8.31
C GLU A 37 -3.51 26.55 -8.05
N THR A 38 -3.14 26.21 -6.83
CA THR A 38 -2.80 24.83 -6.46
C THR A 38 -3.99 23.89 -6.60
N LEU A 39 -5.13 24.27 -6.03
CA LEU A 39 -6.34 23.43 -6.10
C LEU A 39 -6.83 23.30 -7.53
N GLN A 40 -6.83 24.41 -8.30
CA GLN A 40 -7.20 24.38 -9.72
C GLN A 40 -6.26 23.46 -10.52
N ALA A 41 -4.94 23.57 -10.33
CA ALA A 41 -3.98 22.72 -11.03
C ALA A 41 -4.15 21.23 -10.71
N ILE A 42 -4.52 20.88 -9.47
CA ILE A 42 -4.80 19.51 -9.07
C ILE A 42 -6.11 19.01 -9.71
N GLU A 43 -7.15 19.84 -9.75
CA GLU A 43 -8.44 19.50 -10.37
C GLU A 43 -8.34 19.30 -11.89
N GLU A 44 -7.59 20.16 -12.58
CA GLU A 44 -7.34 20.04 -14.03
C GLU A 44 -6.60 18.74 -14.36
N ARG A 45 -5.56 18.45 -13.59
CA ARG A 45 -4.80 17.20 -13.72
C ARG A 45 -4.14 16.86 -12.41
N ARG A 46 -4.49 15.71 -11.84
CA ARG A 46 -3.86 15.23 -10.61
C ARG A 46 -2.36 14.98 -10.85
N PRO A 47 -1.46 15.65 -10.11
CA PRO A 47 -0.01 15.41 -10.21
C PRO A 47 0.36 14.07 -9.58
N SER A 48 1.58 13.61 -9.86
CA SER A 48 2.20 12.44 -9.21
C SER A 48 2.76 12.76 -7.83
N LEU A 49 3.15 14.01 -7.60
CA LEU A 49 3.69 14.53 -6.34
C LEU A 49 3.38 16.03 -6.22
N VAL A 50 3.13 16.49 -5.00
CA VAL A 50 3.07 17.92 -4.69
C VAL A 50 4.23 18.27 -3.77
N ILE A 51 4.94 19.35 -4.09
CA ILE A 51 5.92 20.00 -3.22
C ILE A 51 5.29 21.30 -2.77
N LEU A 52 5.12 21.49 -1.47
CA LEU A 52 4.29 22.55 -0.91
C LEU A 52 5.01 23.33 0.18
N ASP A 53 5.14 24.65 0.02
CA ASP A 53 5.55 25.52 1.12
C ASP A 53 4.49 25.56 2.23
N ILE A 54 4.95 25.58 3.48
CA ILE A 54 4.10 25.87 4.63
C ILE A 54 3.59 27.31 4.55
N TRP A 55 4.45 28.28 4.25
CA TRP A 55 4.12 29.69 4.41
C TRP A 55 3.78 30.35 3.08
N LEU A 56 2.53 30.26 2.63
CA LEU A 56 2.11 30.88 1.37
C LEU A 56 1.62 32.31 1.59
N GLN A 57 2.47 33.33 1.40
CA GLN A 57 2.04 34.72 1.54
C GLN A 57 0.99 35.11 0.49
N GLY A 58 -0.07 35.78 0.93
CA GLY A 58 -1.17 36.23 0.04
C GLY A 58 -2.14 35.12 -0.38
N SER A 59 -1.95 33.89 0.10
CA SER A 59 -2.87 32.77 -0.09
C SER A 59 -4.05 32.83 0.88
N LYS A 60 -5.21 32.29 0.47
CA LYS A 60 -6.40 32.18 1.33
C LYS A 60 -6.24 31.09 2.39
N LEU A 61 -5.55 30.01 2.03
CA LEU A 61 -5.24 28.90 2.90
C LEU A 61 -3.74 28.88 3.17
N ASP A 62 -3.38 28.64 4.42
CA ASP A 62 -2.00 28.34 4.80
C ASP A 62 -1.57 26.97 4.27
N GLY A 63 -0.28 26.71 4.15
CA GLY A 63 0.24 25.47 3.55
C GLY A 63 -0.22 24.21 4.27
N LEU A 64 -0.37 24.24 5.60
CA LEU A 64 -0.89 23.09 6.34
C LEU A 64 -2.40 22.89 6.17
N GLU A 65 -3.19 23.96 5.97
CA GLU A 65 -4.61 23.86 5.66
C GLU A 65 -4.84 23.34 4.24
N LEU A 66 -3.99 23.78 3.31
CA LEU A 66 -3.96 23.28 1.95
C LEU A 66 -3.60 21.79 1.90
N LEU A 67 -2.61 21.36 2.70
CA LEU A 67 -2.28 19.93 2.88
C LEU A 67 -3.50 19.11 3.31
N ASP A 68 -4.25 19.56 4.32
CA ASP A 68 -5.46 18.87 4.78
C ASP A 68 -6.49 18.72 3.65
N ARG A 69 -6.70 19.80 2.89
CA ARG A 69 -7.66 19.80 1.79
C ARG A 69 -7.23 18.85 0.68
N ILE A 70 -5.95 18.84 0.33
CA ILE A 70 -5.37 17.91 -0.65
C ILE A 70 -5.52 16.47 -0.16
N LYS A 71 -5.19 16.17 1.09
CA LYS A 71 -5.26 14.80 1.64
C LYS A 71 -6.69 14.31 1.81
N LYS A 72 -7.64 15.20 2.09
CA LYS A 72 -9.06 14.85 2.14
C LYS A 72 -9.61 14.47 0.76
N ALA A 73 -9.23 15.19 -0.29
CA ALA A 73 -9.66 14.91 -1.66
C ALA A 73 -8.88 13.75 -2.30
N HIS A 74 -7.58 13.66 -2.01
CA HIS A 74 -6.64 12.71 -2.60
C HIS A 74 -5.72 12.10 -1.53
N PRO A 75 -6.22 11.13 -0.73
CA PRO A 75 -5.45 10.51 0.36
C PRO A 75 -4.13 9.88 -0.07
N ASP A 76 -4.07 9.38 -1.31
CA ASP A 76 -2.90 8.70 -1.86
C ASP A 76 -1.93 9.61 -2.62
N LEU A 77 -2.22 10.91 -2.77
CA LEU A 77 -1.31 11.85 -3.41
C LEU A 77 -0.17 12.16 -2.44
N PRO A 78 1.09 11.80 -2.72
CA PRO A 78 2.20 12.20 -1.87
C PRO A 78 2.36 13.73 -1.91
N VAL A 79 2.63 14.30 -0.73
CA VAL A 79 2.88 15.75 -0.56
C VAL A 79 4.14 15.88 0.27
N ILE A 80 5.18 16.51 -0.26
CA ILE A 80 6.39 16.88 0.47
C ILE A 80 6.24 18.34 0.87
N ILE A 81 6.50 18.62 2.13
CA ILE A 81 6.42 19.97 2.66
C ILE A 81 7.82 20.61 2.63
N ILE A 82 7.91 21.87 2.23
CA ILE A 82 9.13 22.66 2.27
C ILE A 82 8.90 23.88 3.17
N SER A 83 9.89 24.30 3.96
CA SER A 83 9.79 25.56 4.70
C SER A 83 11.15 26.10 5.13
N GLY A 84 11.36 27.41 5.04
CA GLY A 84 12.54 28.09 5.58
C GLY A 84 12.40 28.59 7.02
N HIS A 85 11.19 28.52 7.58
CA HIS A 85 10.86 28.98 8.93
C HIS A 85 10.44 27.81 9.84
N GLY A 86 10.74 26.57 9.44
CA GLY A 86 10.23 25.39 10.11
C GLY A 86 10.92 25.15 11.45
N ASN A 87 10.17 25.30 12.54
CA ASN A 87 10.51 24.65 13.79
C ASN A 87 10.19 23.13 13.70
N ILE A 88 10.80 22.31 14.55
CA ILE A 88 10.54 20.86 14.60
C ILE A 88 9.04 20.57 14.76
N GLU A 89 8.30 21.45 15.45
CA GLU A 89 6.87 21.31 15.71
C GLU A 89 6.02 21.35 14.43
N THR A 90 6.30 22.27 13.51
CA THR A 90 5.57 22.39 12.23
C THR A 90 5.85 21.20 11.32
N ALA A 91 7.10 20.72 11.26
CA ALA A 91 7.44 19.50 10.54
C ALA A 91 6.65 18.29 11.09
N VAL A 92 6.62 18.12 12.42
CA VAL A 92 5.86 17.04 13.07
C VAL A 92 4.36 17.17 12.80
N ALA A 93 3.82 18.39 12.85
CA ALA A 93 2.41 18.64 12.55
C ALA A 93 2.06 18.27 11.10
N ALA A 94 2.92 18.60 10.15
CA ALA A 94 2.73 18.26 8.74
C ALA A 94 2.70 16.74 8.50
N ILE A 95 3.63 15.99 9.09
CA ILE A 95 3.66 14.52 9.00
C ILE A 95 2.39 13.92 9.62
N LYS A 96 1.95 14.42 10.77
CA LYS A 96 0.69 13.96 11.41
C LYS A 96 -0.55 14.22 10.55
N ARG A 97 -0.54 15.29 9.74
CA ARG A 97 -1.60 15.64 8.77
C ARG A 97 -1.49 14.87 7.45
N GLY A 98 -0.50 13.98 7.32
CA GLY A 98 -0.38 13.07 6.19
C GLY A 98 0.60 13.52 5.11
N ALA A 99 1.42 14.55 5.35
CA ALA A 99 2.59 14.81 4.51
C ALA A 99 3.49 13.56 4.44
N TYR A 100 4.10 13.34 3.28
CA TYR A 100 5.02 12.22 3.07
C TYR A 100 6.35 12.47 3.77
N ASP A 101 6.92 13.66 3.57
CA ASP A 101 8.16 14.09 4.23
C ASP A 101 8.21 15.63 4.29
N TYR A 102 9.25 16.14 4.94
CA TYR A 102 9.53 17.56 5.15
C TYR A 102 10.96 17.91 4.73
N ILE A 103 11.14 19.10 4.15
CA ILE A 103 12.43 19.66 3.72
C ILE A 103 12.57 21.07 4.29
N GLU A 104 13.66 21.32 4.98
CA GLU A 104 14.01 22.66 5.47
C GLU A 104 14.74 23.47 4.39
N LYS A 105 14.35 24.73 4.17
CA LYS A 105 15.13 25.70 3.37
C LYS A 105 16.23 26.30 4.28
N PRO A 106 17.48 26.43 3.82
CA PRO A 106 17.98 26.07 2.49
C PRO A 106 18.22 24.56 2.34
N PHE A 107 17.79 23.98 1.23
CA PHE A 107 17.93 22.56 0.93
C PHE A 107 19.03 22.28 -0.10
N LYS A 108 19.56 21.05 -0.09
CA LYS A 108 20.46 20.54 -1.12
C LYS A 108 19.65 19.83 -2.20
N ALA A 109 20.05 19.98 -3.47
CA ALA A 109 19.41 19.31 -4.61
C ALA A 109 19.31 17.79 -4.38
N ASP A 110 20.40 17.14 -3.94
CA ASP A 110 20.43 15.69 -3.63
C ASP A 110 19.33 15.25 -2.66
N ARG A 111 19.02 16.09 -1.66
CA ARG A 111 18.01 15.77 -0.66
C ARG A 111 16.61 15.86 -1.26
N LEU A 112 16.34 16.88 -2.05
CA LEU A 112 15.09 17.04 -2.78
C LEU A 112 14.86 15.85 -3.73
N MET A 113 15.87 15.50 -4.53
CA MET A 113 15.80 14.38 -5.48
C MET A 113 15.54 13.05 -4.78
N LEU A 114 16.26 12.77 -3.69
CA LEU A 114 16.08 11.54 -2.91
C LEU A 114 14.65 11.40 -2.38
N LEU A 115 14.09 12.47 -1.83
CA LEU A 115 12.75 12.45 -1.26
C LEU A 115 11.67 12.36 -2.33
N THR A 116 11.85 13.08 -3.44
CA THR A 116 10.98 13.00 -4.61
C THR A 116 10.93 11.57 -5.17
N ALA A 117 12.10 10.93 -5.38
CA ALA A 117 12.18 9.56 -5.88
C ALA A 117 11.46 8.57 -4.96
N ARG A 118 11.72 8.65 -3.64
CA ARG A 118 11.06 7.79 -2.64
C ARG A 118 9.55 8.00 -2.56
N ALA A 119 9.09 9.24 -2.63
CA ALA A 119 7.67 9.57 -2.60
C ALA A 119 6.93 9.02 -3.84
N LEU A 120 7.53 9.17 -5.02
CA LEU A 120 6.99 8.64 -6.27
C LEU A 120 6.97 7.11 -6.29
N GLU A 121 8.05 6.46 -5.82
CA GLU A 121 8.13 5.01 -5.71
C GLU A 121 7.09 4.46 -4.74
N ALA A 122 6.97 5.05 -3.54
CA ALA A 122 5.98 4.64 -2.56
C ALA A 122 4.55 4.78 -3.10
N SER A 123 4.25 5.87 -3.81
CA SER A 123 2.95 6.06 -4.47
C SER A 123 2.70 5.01 -5.56
N ARG A 124 3.71 4.70 -6.38
CA ARG A 124 3.64 3.66 -7.41
C ARG A 124 3.38 2.28 -6.81
N LEU A 125 4.14 1.89 -5.80
CA LEU A 125 3.99 0.60 -5.12
C LEU A 125 2.62 0.49 -4.43
N LYS A 126 2.14 1.57 -3.81
CA LYS A 126 0.81 1.57 -3.18
C LYS A 126 -0.30 1.39 -4.21
N ARG A 127 -0.20 2.05 -5.36
CA ARG A 127 -1.14 1.89 -6.48
C ARG A 127 -1.08 0.48 -7.06
N GLU A 128 0.12 -0.04 -7.32
CA GLU A 128 0.32 -1.40 -7.82
C GLU A 128 -0.23 -2.45 -6.85
N ASN A 129 0.03 -2.30 -5.55
CA ASN A 129 -0.53 -3.20 -4.53
C ASN A 129 -2.06 -3.14 -4.51
N ARG A 130 -2.65 -1.94 -4.65
CA ARG A 130 -4.10 -1.79 -4.75
C ARG A 130 -4.67 -2.46 -6.01
N GLU A 131 -4.05 -2.25 -7.17
CA GLU A 131 -4.47 -2.89 -8.42
C GLU A 131 -4.34 -4.41 -8.35
N LEU A 132 -3.26 -4.93 -7.76
CA LEU A 132 -3.08 -6.36 -7.52
C LEU A 132 -4.13 -6.90 -6.56
N ARG A 133 -4.44 -6.18 -5.48
CA ARG A 133 -5.53 -6.52 -4.56
C ARG A 133 -6.88 -6.56 -5.28
N GLU A 134 -7.21 -5.53 -6.06
CA GLU A 134 -8.46 -5.46 -6.85
C GLU A 134 -8.55 -6.60 -7.88
N ARG A 135 -7.45 -6.94 -8.55
CA ARG A 135 -7.39 -8.09 -9.49
C ARG A 135 -7.45 -9.44 -8.77
N SER A 136 -6.89 -9.54 -7.56
CA SER A 136 -6.94 -10.74 -6.72
C SER A 136 -8.28 -10.92 -6.00
N SER A 137 -9.07 -9.84 -5.88
CA SER A 137 -10.50 -9.87 -5.60
C SER A 137 -11.26 -10.41 -6.82
N TYR A 138 -10.93 -11.62 -7.26
CA TYR A 138 -12.00 -12.56 -7.58
C TYR A 138 -12.89 -12.56 -6.35
N SER A 139 -14.14 -12.12 -6.51
CA SER A 139 -15.11 -12.27 -5.44
C SER A 139 -15.13 -13.76 -5.10
N PHE A 140 -14.56 -14.12 -3.95
CA PHE A 140 -14.70 -15.46 -3.38
C PHE A 140 -16.12 -15.60 -2.85
N GLU A 141 -17.11 -15.22 -3.66
CA GLU A 141 -18.51 -15.32 -3.32
C GLU A 141 -18.94 -16.74 -3.66
N MET A 142 -19.33 -17.47 -2.62
CA MET A 142 -19.93 -18.78 -2.81
C MET A 142 -21.25 -18.59 -3.56
N ILE A 143 -21.32 -18.99 -4.83
CA ILE A 143 -22.52 -18.92 -5.67
C ILE A 143 -23.47 -20.10 -5.41
N GLY A 144 -24.74 -19.94 -5.80
CA GLY A 144 -25.76 -20.99 -5.71
C GLY A 144 -26.78 -20.80 -4.59
N ARG A 145 -27.94 -21.44 -4.72
CA ARG A 145 -29.10 -21.30 -3.82
C ARG A 145 -29.63 -22.64 -3.27
N SER A 146 -28.88 -23.72 -3.47
CA SER A 146 -29.29 -25.04 -2.98
C SER A 146 -29.27 -25.09 -1.45
N ALA A 147 -30.04 -26.02 -0.88
CA ALA A 147 -30.07 -26.24 0.57
C ALA A 147 -28.67 -26.57 1.12
N ALA A 148 -27.87 -27.37 0.41
CA ALA A 148 -26.51 -27.73 0.81
C ALA A 148 -25.57 -26.51 0.88
N ILE A 149 -25.63 -25.62 -0.12
CA ILE A 149 -24.83 -24.38 -0.10
C ILE A 149 -25.26 -23.45 1.03
N ASN A 150 -26.56 -23.34 1.30
CA ASN A 150 -27.04 -22.54 2.43
C ASN A 150 -26.61 -23.10 3.78
N GLN A 151 -26.62 -24.43 3.96
CA GLN A 151 -26.09 -25.09 5.16
C GLN A 151 -24.59 -24.85 5.31
N LEU A 152 -23.82 -24.94 4.22
CA LEU A 152 -22.38 -24.65 4.23
C LEU A 152 -22.10 -23.19 4.61
N ARG A 153 -22.84 -22.22 4.06
CA ARG A 153 -22.72 -20.80 4.46
C ARG A 153 -22.95 -20.61 5.96
N GLN A 154 -24.02 -21.20 6.50
CA GLN A 154 -24.34 -21.13 7.94
C GLN A 154 -23.26 -21.78 8.82
N ALA A 155 -22.67 -22.88 8.38
CA ALA A 155 -21.56 -23.51 9.08
C ALA A 155 -20.31 -22.62 9.09
N ILE A 156 -19.98 -22.02 7.94
CA ILE A 156 -18.87 -21.07 7.82
C ILE A 156 -19.11 -19.85 8.73
N ASP A 157 -20.30 -19.26 8.73
CA ASP A 157 -20.63 -18.09 9.56
C ASP A 157 -20.44 -18.35 11.06
N LYS A 158 -20.68 -19.60 11.51
CA LYS A 158 -20.50 -20.00 12.90
C LYS A 158 -19.03 -20.26 13.26
N VAL A 159 -18.26 -20.83 12.33
CA VAL A 159 -16.89 -21.29 12.60
C VAL A 159 -15.84 -20.21 12.31
N ALA A 160 -16.07 -19.35 11.31
CA ALA A 160 -15.15 -18.28 10.91
C ALA A 160 -14.65 -17.38 12.05
N PRO A 161 -15.47 -16.91 13.00
CA PRO A 161 -14.98 -16.07 14.11
C PRO A 161 -14.20 -16.85 15.18
N THR A 162 -14.12 -18.17 15.08
CA THR A 162 -13.42 -19.03 16.06
C THR A 162 -11.95 -19.24 15.65
N ASN A 163 -11.10 -19.54 16.64
CA ASN A 163 -9.69 -19.91 16.41
C ASN A 163 -9.51 -21.44 16.24
N SER A 164 -10.54 -22.17 15.84
CA SER A 164 -10.50 -23.62 15.70
C SER A 164 -9.88 -24.07 14.38
N ARG A 165 -9.22 -25.23 14.39
CA ARG A 165 -8.76 -25.92 13.17
C ARG A 165 -9.96 -26.54 12.47
N VAL A 166 -10.05 -26.37 11.14
CA VAL A 166 -11.20 -26.84 10.35
C VAL A 166 -10.73 -27.81 9.27
N LEU A 167 -11.40 -28.94 9.17
CA LEU A 167 -11.21 -29.92 8.10
C LEU A 167 -12.31 -29.74 7.06
N ILE A 168 -11.95 -29.45 5.81
CA ILE A 168 -12.88 -29.33 4.69
C ILE A 168 -12.79 -30.59 3.84
N THR A 169 -13.91 -31.27 3.63
CA THR A 169 -13.97 -32.51 2.85
C THR A 169 -14.92 -32.38 1.67
N GLY A 170 -14.61 -33.08 0.59
CA GLY A 170 -15.42 -33.12 -0.61
C GLY A 170 -14.64 -33.63 -1.83
N PRO A 171 -15.33 -34.01 -2.92
CA PRO A 171 -14.69 -34.43 -4.16
C PRO A 171 -13.79 -33.35 -4.76
N SER A 172 -12.86 -33.74 -5.62
CA SER A 172 -12.04 -32.78 -6.37
C SER A 172 -12.92 -31.83 -7.19
N GLY A 173 -12.54 -30.54 -7.22
CA GLY A 173 -13.29 -29.50 -7.93
C GLY A 173 -14.56 -29.01 -7.23
N CYS A 174 -14.92 -29.49 -6.04
CA CYS A 174 -16.13 -29.04 -5.33
C CYS A 174 -16.03 -27.65 -4.67
N GLY A 175 -14.87 -26.98 -4.79
CA GLY A 175 -14.63 -25.65 -4.20
C GLY A 175 -14.18 -25.65 -2.74
N LYS A 176 -13.38 -26.64 -2.31
CA LYS A 176 -12.82 -26.70 -0.92
C LYS A 176 -12.05 -25.42 -0.56
N GLU A 177 -11.14 -24.99 -1.44
CA GLU A 177 -10.38 -23.75 -1.27
C GLU A 177 -11.28 -22.51 -1.23
N LEU A 178 -12.32 -22.45 -2.08
CA LEU A 178 -13.30 -21.37 -2.04
C LEU A 178 -13.98 -21.29 -0.67
N GLY A 179 -14.37 -22.43 -0.09
CA GLY A 179 -14.90 -22.50 1.26
C GLY A 179 -13.93 -21.97 2.32
N ALA A 180 -12.65 -22.33 2.23
CA ALA A 180 -11.60 -21.84 3.13
C ALA A 180 -11.39 -20.32 3.01
N ARG A 181 -11.39 -19.78 1.78
CA ARG A 181 -11.25 -18.33 1.52
C ARG A 181 -12.43 -17.53 2.06
N VAL A 182 -13.66 -18.02 1.87
CA VAL A 182 -14.87 -17.40 2.45
C VAL A 182 -14.78 -17.39 3.97
N MET A 183 -14.30 -18.49 4.58
CA MET A 183 -14.14 -18.59 6.03
C MET A 183 -13.10 -17.60 6.56
N HIS A 184 -11.94 -17.49 5.89
CA HIS A 184 -10.91 -16.50 6.24
C HIS A 184 -11.45 -15.07 6.16
N ALA A 185 -12.14 -14.72 5.06
CA ALA A 185 -12.73 -13.39 4.85
C ALA A 185 -13.79 -13.00 5.90
N LYS A 186 -14.42 -13.99 6.56
CA LYS A 186 -15.39 -13.80 7.64
C LYS A 186 -14.79 -13.94 9.05
N SER A 187 -13.49 -14.23 9.15
CA SER A 187 -12.81 -14.43 10.42
C SER A 187 -12.33 -13.13 11.04
N THR A 188 -11.86 -13.20 12.28
CA THR A 188 -11.15 -12.09 12.95
C THR A 188 -9.78 -11.77 12.32
N ARG A 189 -9.34 -12.58 11.35
CA ARG A 189 -8.04 -12.48 10.66
C ARG A 189 -8.18 -12.12 9.17
N ALA A 190 -9.34 -11.61 8.75
CA ALA A 190 -9.64 -11.32 7.34
C ALA A 190 -8.65 -10.33 6.66
N GLU A 191 -8.02 -9.45 7.45
CA GLU A 191 -6.97 -8.53 6.96
C GLU A 191 -5.56 -9.14 6.95
N GLY A 192 -5.40 -10.33 7.53
CA GLY A 192 -4.15 -11.09 7.56
C GLY A 192 -3.92 -11.89 6.27
N PRO A 193 -2.75 -12.52 6.12
CA PRO A 193 -2.44 -13.32 4.94
C PRO A 193 -3.30 -14.60 4.87
N PHE A 194 -3.72 -14.98 3.66
CA PHE A 194 -4.27 -16.32 3.37
C PHE A 194 -3.28 -17.09 2.50
N VAL A 195 -2.54 -18.01 3.13
CA VAL A 195 -1.49 -18.79 2.48
C VAL A 195 -2.05 -20.15 2.09
N VAL A 196 -1.83 -20.57 0.85
CA VAL A 196 -2.23 -21.89 0.33
C VAL A 196 -0.99 -22.76 0.17
N LEU A 197 -1.01 -23.91 0.83
CA LEU A 197 0.00 -24.95 0.71
C LEU A 197 -0.64 -26.17 0.03
N ASN A 198 -0.24 -26.50 -1.19
CA ASN A 198 -0.73 -27.68 -1.88
C ASN A 198 0.22 -28.86 -1.62
N ALA A 199 -0.18 -29.81 -0.77
CA ALA A 199 0.65 -30.94 -0.39
C ALA A 199 0.91 -31.91 -1.55
N ALA A 200 -0.09 -32.14 -2.41
CA ALA A 200 -0.01 -33.06 -3.54
C ALA A 200 1.00 -32.61 -4.62
N ALA A 201 1.31 -31.31 -4.71
CA ALA A 201 2.28 -30.76 -5.65
C ALA A 201 3.73 -30.78 -5.13
N MET A 202 3.96 -31.22 -3.89
CA MET A 202 5.27 -31.19 -3.24
C MET A 202 6.01 -32.53 -3.30
N VAL A 203 7.34 -32.46 -3.39
CA VAL A 203 8.20 -33.63 -3.17
C VAL A 203 8.25 -33.89 -1.67
N PRO A 204 8.05 -35.13 -1.18
CA PRO A 204 8.02 -35.43 0.25
C PRO A 204 9.23 -34.86 1.02
N ASP A 205 10.43 -34.96 0.43
CA ASP A 205 11.69 -34.49 1.03
C ASP A 205 11.81 -32.95 1.15
N ARG A 206 10.87 -32.19 0.57
CA ARG A 206 10.86 -30.71 0.63
C ARG A 206 9.71 -30.13 1.44
N MET A 207 8.80 -30.96 1.95
CA MET A 207 7.63 -30.50 2.69
C MET A 207 8.01 -29.69 3.94
N GLU A 208 8.98 -30.18 4.71
CA GLU A 208 9.47 -29.47 5.91
C GLU A 208 10.07 -28.11 5.54
N LEU A 209 10.78 -28.02 4.41
CA LEU A 209 11.38 -26.77 3.94
C LEU A 209 10.33 -25.75 3.49
N GLU A 210 9.24 -26.19 2.87
CA GLU A 210 8.15 -25.29 2.49
C GLU A 210 7.29 -24.86 3.70
N LEU A 211 7.11 -25.74 4.70
CA LEU A 211 6.37 -25.41 5.93
C LEU A 211 7.14 -24.49 6.86
N PHE A 212 8.40 -24.83 7.14
CA PHE A 212 9.22 -24.21 8.17
C PHE A 212 10.27 -23.25 7.62
N GLY A 213 10.57 -23.29 6.33
CA GLY A 213 11.59 -22.46 5.70
C GLY A 213 12.99 -23.03 5.85
N THR A 214 13.99 -22.22 5.46
CA THR A 214 15.41 -22.56 5.56
C THR A 214 16.20 -21.38 6.09
N GLU A 215 17.20 -21.68 6.93
CA GLU A 215 18.19 -20.71 7.39
C GLU A 215 19.46 -20.76 6.54
N GLU A 216 20.18 -19.65 6.51
CA GLU A 216 21.50 -19.60 5.84
C GLU A 216 22.47 -20.59 6.50
N GLY A 217 23.04 -21.49 5.70
CA GLY A 217 24.06 -22.45 6.14
C GLY A 217 23.58 -23.89 6.33
N ALA A 218 22.26 -24.17 6.26
CA ALA A 218 21.71 -25.54 6.33
C ALA A 218 21.79 -26.32 5.00
N GLY A 219 22.79 -26.03 4.14
CA GLY A 219 23.07 -26.79 2.91
C GLY A 219 22.33 -26.34 1.63
N SER A 220 21.40 -25.38 1.68
CA SER A 220 20.55 -24.98 0.54
C SER A 220 20.79 -23.56 -0.02
N GLY A 221 21.74 -22.79 0.52
CA GLY A 221 21.83 -21.36 0.19
C GLY A 221 20.74 -20.53 0.87
N ALA A 222 20.54 -19.30 0.38
CA ALA A 222 19.86 -18.16 1.02
C ALA A 222 18.60 -18.50 1.86
N ARG A 223 18.40 -17.73 2.93
CA ARG A 223 17.24 -17.83 3.84
C ARG A 223 15.93 -17.81 3.05
N LYS A 224 15.04 -18.78 3.32
CA LYS A 224 13.68 -18.85 2.77
C LYS A 224 12.67 -18.88 3.90
N VAL A 225 11.66 -18.02 3.82
CA VAL A 225 10.54 -17.97 4.76
C VAL A 225 9.61 -19.16 4.50
N GLY A 226 9.18 -19.85 5.55
CA GLY A 226 8.23 -20.97 5.45
C GLY A 226 6.77 -20.53 5.49
N ALA A 227 5.86 -21.38 5.02
CA ALA A 227 4.43 -21.10 4.95
C ALA A 227 3.80 -20.74 6.32
N LEU A 228 4.33 -21.28 7.42
CA LEU A 228 3.88 -20.92 8.77
C LEU A 228 4.24 -19.48 9.16
N GLU A 229 5.41 -19.00 8.76
CA GLU A 229 5.85 -17.61 8.99
C GLU A 229 5.11 -16.67 8.03
N GLU A 230 4.92 -17.05 6.77
CA GLU A 230 4.12 -16.28 5.81
C GLU A 230 2.66 -16.12 6.27
N ALA A 231 2.08 -17.16 6.90
CA ALA A 231 0.70 -17.14 7.38
C ALA A 231 0.54 -16.48 8.76
N HIS A 232 1.58 -15.83 9.29
CA HIS A 232 1.55 -15.22 10.61
C HIS A 232 0.40 -14.20 10.75
N ASN A 233 -0.36 -14.29 11.84
CA ASN A 233 -1.61 -13.55 12.10
C ASN A 233 -2.72 -13.73 11.03
N GLY A 234 -2.58 -14.70 10.13
CA GLY A 234 -3.53 -15.01 9.07
C GLY A 234 -4.08 -16.44 9.15
N THR A 235 -4.22 -17.06 7.98
CA THR A 235 -4.72 -18.43 7.79
C THR A 235 -3.82 -19.19 6.83
N LEU A 236 -3.39 -20.39 7.25
CA LEU A 236 -2.75 -21.37 6.39
C LEU A 236 -3.79 -22.42 5.97
N TYR A 237 -4.06 -22.53 4.68
CA TYR A 237 -4.88 -23.58 4.09
C TYR A 237 -3.97 -24.64 3.48
N ILE A 238 -4.09 -25.88 3.96
CA ILE A 238 -3.35 -27.02 3.43
C ILE A 238 -4.31 -27.81 2.55
N ASP A 239 -4.09 -27.78 1.24
CA ASP A 239 -4.85 -28.55 0.28
C ASP A 239 -4.28 -29.97 0.16
N GLU A 240 -5.17 -30.95 0.02
CA GLU A 240 -4.83 -32.37 -0.04
C GLU A 240 -3.94 -32.84 1.14
N VAL A 241 -4.29 -32.41 2.37
CA VAL A 241 -3.57 -32.76 3.62
C VAL A 241 -3.40 -34.26 3.86
N ALA A 242 -4.17 -35.12 3.18
CA ALA A 242 -4.01 -36.57 3.26
C ALA A 242 -2.75 -37.09 2.54
N ASP A 243 -2.17 -36.29 1.64
CA ASP A 243 -0.92 -36.58 0.93
C ASP A 243 0.31 -36.05 1.68
N MET A 244 0.13 -35.49 2.89
CA MET A 244 1.21 -35.12 3.81
C MET A 244 1.65 -36.28 4.71
#